data_AF-A0A2I0IDB2-F1
#
_entry.id   AF-A0A2I0IDB2-F1
#
_cell.length_a   1.000
_cell.length_b   1.000
_cell.length_c   1.000
_cell.angle_alpha   90.00
_cell.angle_beta   90.00
_cell.angle_gamma   90.00
#
_symmetry.space_group_name_H-M   'P 1'
#
loop_
_entity.id
_entity.type
_entity.pdbx_description
1 polymer ?
#
loop_
_entity_poly.entity_id
_entity_poly.type
_entity_poly.pdbx_seq_one_letter_code
_entity_poly.pdbx_strand_id
1 'polypeptide(L)'
;MSFSDHGYEPVPARWRGYCQDSAYHGVSCNFMSYLNGKLIGAKYFKEGYEATHGSMDPRMMTPRDQDGHGTHTLSTATGNFVPGASVLGAGIGTAKGGAPWARVASYKACWPPLKTGTCYDADVLAAFEEAIYDGVDVLCVSLGKDPVEYFRDSFSIGAFHAVKNGIVVACSAGNSGPDLGTVMNVSPWVITVGAGTLGREFEASIELELETRNDDLYFKGLSLSKPLPERKFYDLIAGAHARAAYASPDDS
;
A
#
# COMPACT_ATOMS: atom_id res chain seq x y z
N MET A 1 -14.37 -11.49 0.73
CA MET A 1 -13.29 -10.58 1.18
C MET A 1 -12.00 -10.94 0.45
N SER A 2 -11.08 -10.00 0.22
CA SER A 2 -9.87 -10.27 -0.58
C SER A 2 -8.95 -11.35 0.00
N PHE A 3 -9.01 -11.57 1.32
CA PHE A 3 -8.19 -12.56 2.02
C PHE A 3 -9.00 -13.72 2.62
N SER A 4 -10.21 -14.00 2.11
CA SER A 4 -10.97 -15.17 2.55
C SER A 4 -10.30 -16.47 2.09
N ASP A 5 -10.35 -17.46 2.97
CA ASP A 5 -9.75 -18.80 2.88
C ASP A 5 -10.65 -19.85 2.22
N HIS A 6 -11.87 -19.48 1.81
CA HIS A 6 -12.78 -20.38 1.11
C HIS A 6 -12.15 -20.96 -0.16
N GLY A 7 -12.21 -22.29 -0.29
CA GLY A 7 -11.74 -23.03 -1.46
C GLY A 7 -10.23 -23.24 -1.54
N TYR A 8 -9.48 -22.92 -0.48
CA TYR A 8 -8.05 -23.24 -0.41
C TYR A 8 -7.83 -24.68 0.05
N GLU A 9 -6.76 -25.27 -0.47
CA GLU A 9 -6.24 -26.56 -0.03
C GLU A 9 -5.30 -26.42 1.20
N PRO A 10 -4.93 -27.55 1.83
CA PRO A 10 -3.89 -27.63 2.84
C PRO A 10 -2.65 -26.76 2.58
N VAL A 11 -2.22 -25.95 3.55
CA VAL A 11 -0.80 -25.62 3.83
C VAL A 11 0.28 -26.38 3.03
N PRO A 12 0.98 -25.91 1.95
CA PRO A 12 2.08 -26.69 1.40
C PRO A 12 3.09 -27.05 2.49
N ALA A 13 3.46 -28.33 2.58
CA ALA A 13 4.38 -28.82 3.61
C ALA A 13 5.76 -28.16 3.58
N ARG A 14 6.13 -27.53 2.44
CA ARG A 14 7.36 -26.74 2.31
C ARG A 14 7.32 -25.40 3.03
N TRP A 15 6.14 -24.87 3.33
CA TRP A 15 5.96 -23.57 3.97
C TRP A 15 6.42 -23.63 5.42
N ARG A 16 7.32 -22.73 5.80
CA ARG A 16 7.87 -22.67 7.18
C ARG A 16 7.41 -21.46 7.97
N GLY A 17 6.72 -20.53 7.30
CA GLY A 17 6.19 -19.34 7.95
C GLY A 17 5.03 -19.64 8.87
N TYR A 18 4.76 -18.67 9.73
CA TYR A 18 3.67 -18.68 10.69
C TYR A 18 3.09 -17.28 10.83
N CYS A 19 2.01 -17.17 11.58
CA CYS A 19 1.44 -15.88 11.93
C CYS A 19 1.79 -15.57 13.36
N GLN A 20 2.57 -14.51 13.52
CA GLN A 20 3.08 -14.06 14.79
C GLN A 20 1.92 -13.58 15.65
N ASP A 21 1.80 -14.19 16.83
CA ASP A 21 0.81 -13.79 17.82
C ASP A 21 1.11 -12.37 18.33
N SER A 22 0.05 -11.63 18.63
CA SER A 22 0.15 -10.33 19.29
C SER A 22 -0.90 -10.22 20.38
N ALA A 23 -0.51 -9.69 21.55
CA ALA A 23 -1.36 -9.62 22.72
C ALA A 23 -2.61 -8.73 22.57
N TYR A 24 -2.60 -7.78 21.62
CA TYR A 24 -3.63 -6.75 21.51
C TYR A 24 -4.47 -6.82 20.23
N HIS A 25 -3.89 -7.21 19.09
CA HIS A 25 -4.59 -7.24 17.80
C HIS A 25 -4.02 -8.34 16.88
N GLY A 26 -4.15 -9.60 17.30
CA GLY A 26 -3.71 -10.74 16.48
C GLY A 26 -4.25 -10.65 15.05
N VAL A 27 -3.41 -10.97 14.08
CA VAL A 27 -3.87 -11.33 12.75
C VAL A 27 -4.09 -12.83 12.79
N SER A 28 -5.35 -13.23 12.89
CA SER A 28 -5.71 -14.63 12.74
C SER A 28 -5.47 -15.02 11.28
N CYS A 29 -4.31 -15.57 10.98
CA CYS A 29 -4.28 -16.59 9.95
C CYS A 29 -5.11 -17.72 10.53
N ASN A 30 -6.19 -18.11 9.85
CA ASN A 30 -7.19 -19.00 10.41
C ASN A 30 -6.58 -20.38 10.73
N PHE A 31 -5.95 -20.52 11.90
CA PHE A 31 -5.34 -21.75 12.39
C PHE A 31 -6.33 -22.59 13.22
N MET A 32 -7.53 -22.07 13.49
CA MET A 32 -8.59 -22.83 14.18
C MET A 32 -9.22 -23.95 13.34
N SER A 33 -8.85 -24.04 12.08
CA SER A 33 -8.99 -25.26 11.28
C SER A 33 -7.69 -25.46 10.55
N TYR A 34 -6.82 -26.33 11.07
CA TYR A 34 -5.73 -26.89 10.28
C TYR A 34 -6.22 -27.11 8.85
N LEU A 35 -5.55 -26.48 7.88
CA LEU A 35 -5.39 -26.84 6.46
C LEU A 35 -5.61 -25.66 5.49
N ASN A 36 -6.63 -24.83 5.56
CA ASN A 36 -6.97 -23.99 4.39
C ASN A 36 -6.86 -22.49 4.69
N GLY A 37 -6.03 -21.77 3.94
CA GLY A 37 -5.77 -20.36 4.21
C GLY A 37 -5.24 -19.60 3.00
N LYS A 38 -5.85 -18.44 2.72
CA LYS A 38 -5.28 -17.46 1.79
C LYS A 38 -4.04 -16.82 2.39
N LEU A 39 -4.17 -16.24 3.59
CA LEU A 39 -3.08 -15.67 4.39
C LEU A 39 -2.48 -16.76 5.28
N ILE A 40 -1.25 -17.17 4.97
CA ILE A 40 -0.54 -18.30 5.61
C ILE A 40 0.65 -17.87 6.46
N GLY A 41 1.03 -16.59 6.40
CA GLY A 41 2.10 -16.00 7.20
C GLY A 41 1.85 -14.52 7.46
N ALA A 42 2.18 -14.06 8.66
CA ALA A 42 2.04 -12.67 9.04
C ALA A 42 3.04 -12.36 10.16
N LYS A 43 4.11 -11.63 9.82
CA LYS A 43 5.21 -11.29 10.74
C LYS A 43 5.49 -9.80 10.71
N TYR A 44 6.14 -9.30 11.75
CA TYR A 44 6.58 -7.91 11.82
C TYR A 44 7.99 -7.80 12.40
N PHE A 45 8.73 -6.78 11.98
CA PHE A 45 10.13 -6.53 12.36
C PHE A 45 10.23 -5.09 12.80
N LYS A 46 10.71 -4.83 14.02
CA LYS A 46 10.67 -3.50 14.67
C LYS A 46 12.00 -3.06 15.27
N GLU A 47 13.02 -3.90 15.24
CA GLU A 47 14.27 -3.65 15.95
C GLU A 47 14.99 -2.42 15.38
N GLY A 48 14.91 -2.19 14.07
CA GLY A 48 15.42 -0.98 13.43
C GLY A 48 14.69 0.29 13.88
N TYR A 49 13.36 0.21 13.96
CA TYR A 49 12.53 1.28 14.52
C TYR A 49 12.90 1.57 15.99
N GLU A 50 12.96 0.54 16.84
CA GLU A 50 13.20 0.69 18.28
C GLU A 50 14.61 1.21 18.57
N ALA A 51 15.59 0.86 17.75
CA ALA A 51 16.94 1.43 17.84
C ALA A 51 16.97 2.95 17.61
N THR A 52 16.01 3.50 16.84
CA THR A 52 15.95 4.93 16.51
C THR A 52 15.01 5.71 17.43
N HIS A 53 13.88 5.11 17.80
CA HIS A 53 12.78 5.78 18.50
C HIS A 53 12.57 5.30 19.95
N GLY A 54 13.34 4.31 20.40
CA GLY A 54 13.11 3.63 21.67
C GLY A 54 11.97 2.61 21.59
N SER A 55 11.58 2.07 22.75
CA SER A 55 10.58 1.01 22.83
C SER A 55 9.28 1.36 22.11
N MET A 56 8.79 0.47 21.26
CA MET A 56 7.52 0.62 20.58
C MET A 56 6.36 0.46 21.59
N ASP A 57 5.22 1.11 21.31
CA ASP A 57 3.98 0.83 22.03
C ASP A 57 3.57 -0.64 21.79
N PRO A 58 3.37 -1.45 22.84
CA PRO A 58 2.93 -2.84 22.71
C PRO A 58 1.67 -3.05 21.87
N ARG A 59 0.80 -2.04 21.76
CA ARG A 59 -0.41 -2.07 20.93
C ARG A 59 -0.11 -2.03 19.43
N MET A 60 1.06 -1.54 19.05
CA MET A 60 1.54 -1.52 17.66
C MET A 60 2.31 -2.78 17.28
N MET A 61 2.77 -3.58 18.26
CA MET A 61 3.52 -4.82 18.05
C MET A 61 2.60 -5.94 17.51
N THR A 62 2.14 -5.77 16.29
CA THR A 62 1.25 -6.66 15.56
C THR A 62 1.57 -6.61 14.07
N PRO A 63 1.43 -7.74 13.34
CA PRO A 63 1.54 -7.75 11.90
C PRO A 63 0.34 -7.09 11.20
N ARG A 64 -0.67 -6.64 11.95
CA ARG A 64 -1.83 -5.92 11.42
C ARG A 64 -1.40 -4.62 10.76
N ASP A 65 -1.90 -4.42 9.55
CA ASP A 65 -1.77 -3.17 8.82
C ASP A 65 -2.66 -2.10 9.46
N GLN A 66 -2.05 -0.97 9.79
CA GLN A 66 -2.70 0.21 10.40
C GLN A 66 -2.62 1.44 9.47
N ASP A 67 -1.99 1.28 8.31
CA ASP A 67 -1.82 2.31 7.28
C ASP A 67 -2.79 2.07 6.11
N GLY A 68 -2.79 0.85 5.58
CA GLY A 68 -3.57 0.43 4.43
C GLY A 68 -2.71 0.11 3.20
N HIS A 69 -1.50 0.65 3.08
CA HIS A 69 -0.63 0.41 1.93
C HIS A 69 -0.30 -1.08 1.73
N GLY A 70 0.01 -1.80 2.81
CA GLY A 70 0.27 -3.24 2.77
C GLY A 70 -0.95 -4.05 2.32
N THR A 71 -2.12 -3.74 2.87
CA THR A 71 -3.40 -4.37 2.50
C THR A 71 -3.74 -4.12 1.03
N HIS A 72 -3.57 -2.88 0.55
CA HIS A 72 -3.85 -2.49 -0.83
C HIS A 72 -2.92 -3.20 -1.83
N THR A 73 -1.62 -3.19 -1.57
CA THR A 73 -0.62 -3.83 -2.43
C THR A 73 -0.76 -5.36 -2.45
N LEU A 74 -0.95 -5.99 -1.29
CA LEU A 74 -1.13 -7.44 -1.17
C LEU A 74 -2.40 -7.91 -1.90
N SER A 75 -3.52 -7.20 -1.75
CA SER A 75 -4.77 -7.51 -2.44
C SER A 75 -4.71 -7.23 -3.95
N THR A 76 -3.90 -6.27 -4.41
CA THR A 76 -3.66 -6.05 -5.84
C THR A 76 -2.83 -7.17 -6.47
N ALA A 77 -1.82 -7.69 -5.75
CA ALA A 77 -1.01 -8.79 -6.26
C ALA A 77 -1.82 -10.10 -6.31
N THR A 78 -2.58 -10.38 -5.26
CA THR A 78 -3.10 -11.73 -5.02
C THR A 78 -4.50 -11.80 -4.44
N GLY A 79 -5.22 -10.70 -4.26
CA GLY A 79 -6.56 -10.69 -3.65
C GLY A 79 -7.53 -11.66 -4.34
N ASN A 80 -8.35 -12.34 -3.53
CA ASN A 80 -9.42 -13.21 -4.02
C ASN A 80 -10.51 -12.36 -4.73
N PHE A 81 -11.41 -13.02 -5.46
CA PHE A 81 -12.54 -12.38 -6.11
C PHE A 81 -13.50 -11.80 -5.06
N VAL A 82 -13.76 -10.50 -5.16
CA VAL A 82 -14.70 -9.77 -4.30
C VAL A 82 -15.74 -9.07 -5.17
N PRO A 83 -16.94 -9.66 -5.37
CA PRO A 83 -18.01 -9.05 -6.14
C PRO A 83 -18.57 -7.82 -5.41
N GLY A 84 -19.02 -6.81 -6.18
CA GLY A 84 -19.61 -5.58 -5.65
C GLY A 84 -18.61 -4.65 -4.96
N ALA A 85 -17.31 -4.85 -5.16
CA ALA A 85 -16.28 -3.96 -4.63
C ALA A 85 -16.42 -2.57 -5.24
N SER A 86 -16.41 -1.55 -4.39
CA SER A 86 -16.43 -0.14 -4.79
C SER A 86 -15.87 0.73 -3.68
N VAL A 87 -15.45 1.95 -4.03
CA VAL A 87 -15.07 2.98 -3.08
C VAL A 87 -16.02 4.15 -3.29
N LEU A 88 -16.85 4.46 -2.29
CA LEU A 88 -17.84 5.53 -2.38
C LEU A 88 -18.82 5.40 -3.57
N GLY A 89 -19.09 4.15 -4.02
CA GLY A 89 -19.90 3.88 -5.20
C GLY A 89 -19.15 4.00 -6.54
N ALA A 90 -17.88 4.43 -6.53
CA ALA A 90 -17.03 4.44 -7.70
C ALA A 90 -16.35 3.08 -7.92
N GLY A 91 -16.15 2.72 -9.19
CA GLY A 91 -15.41 1.52 -9.57
C GLY A 91 -16.13 0.21 -9.25
N ILE A 92 -17.47 0.21 -9.21
CA ILE A 92 -18.29 -0.97 -8.92
C ILE A 92 -17.90 -2.11 -9.87
N GLY A 93 -17.52 -3.23 -9.30
CA GLY A 93 -17.18 -4.42 -10.05
C GLY A 93 -16.73 -5.57 -9.17
N THR A 94 -16.03 -6.53 -9.76
CA THR A 94 -15.36 -7.59 -8.99
C THR A 94 -13.89 -7.23 -8.85
N ALA A 95 -13.44 -6.92 -7.64
CA ALA A 95 -12.03 -6.75 -7.36
C ALA A 95 -11.34 -8.12 -7.29
N LYS A 96 -10.14 -8.23 -7.86
CA LYS A 96 -9.26 -9.40 -7.73
C LYS A 96 -7.80 -9.00 -7.95
N GLY A 97 -6.88 -9.79 -7.42
CA GLY A 97 -5.46 -9.62 -7.70
C GLY A 97 -5.04 -10.21 -9.05
N GLY A 98 -3.76 -10.03 -9.39
CA GLY A 98 -3.13 -10.68 -10.54
C GLY A 98 -3.16 -12.22 -10.44
N ALA A 99 -2.90 -12.76 -9.26
CA ALA A 99 -2.97 -14.20 -8.95
C ALA A 99 -3.96 -14.51 -7.81
N PRO A 100 -5.28 -14.55 -8.08
CA PRO A 100 -6.31 -14.69 -7.04
C PRO A 100 -6.28 -15.98 -6.22
N TRP A 101 -5.61 -17.02 -6.72
CA TRP A 101 -5.47 -18.33 -6.07
C TRP A 101 -4.12 -18.53 -5.36
N ALA A 102 -3.18 -17.59 -5.49
CA ALA A 102 -1.89 -17.67 -4.82
C ALA A 102 -2.06 -17.51 -3.30
N ARG A 103 -1.21 -18.16 -2.50
CA ARG A 103 -1.20 -17.90 -1.04
C ARG A 103 -0.36 -16.68 -0.74
N VAL A 104 -0.62 -16.07 0.40
CA VAL A 104 0.00 -14.80 0.77
C VAL A 104 0.62 -14.88 2.15
N ALA A 105 1.76 -14.23 2.28
CA ALA A 105 2.38 -13.94 3.56
C ALA A 105 2.70 -12.45 3.62
N SER A 106 2.60 -11.87 4.81
CA SER A 106 2.89 -10.45 5.07
C SER A 106 4.09 -10.31 5.99
N TYR A 107 5.02 -9.44 5.62
CA TYR A 107 6.23 -9.12 6.37
C TYR A 107 6.25 -7.60 6.60
N LYS A 108 5.75 -7.17 7.75
CA LYS A 108 5.64 -5.75 8.10
C LYS A 108 6.98 -5.21 8.60
N ALA A 109 7.61 -4.35 7.80
CA ALA A 109 8.91 -3.72 8.10
C ALA A 109 8.85 -2.18 8.16
N CYS A 110 7.65 -1.60 8.06
CA CYS A 110 7.45 -0.15 8.04
C CYS A 110 6.57 0.26 9.22
N TRP A 111 6.94 1.37 9.85
CA TRP A 111 6.35 1.83 11.10
C TRP A 111 6.03 3.33 11.06
N PRO A 112 5.12 3.81 11.93
CA PRO A 112 4.85 5.22 12.06
C PRO A 112 6.10 6.06 12.38
N PRO A 113 6.16 7.36 12.04
CA PRO A 113 5.11 8.13 11.37
C PRO A 113 4.89 7.70 9.91
N LEU A 114 3.65 7.27 9.62
CA LEU A 114 3.30 6.56 8.40
C LEU A 114 3.20 7.48 7.17
N LYS A 115 3.08 8.80 7.37
CA LYS A 115 3.01 9.77 6.27
C LYS A 115 4.29 9.84 5.44
N THR A 116 5.43 9.46 6.02
CA THR A 116 6.72 9.34 5.32
C THR A 116 7.12 7.89 5.07
N GLY A 117 6.31 6.91 5.48
CA GLY A 117 6.56 5.49 5.23
C GLY A 117 7.93 5.01 5.70
N THR A 118 8.30 5.28 6.96
CA THR A 118 9.65 4.95 7.43
C THR A 118 9.81 3.44 7.60
N CYS A 119 10.52 2.81 6.68
CA CYS A 119 10.97 1.43 6.76
C CYS A 119 12.46 1.43 7.05
N TYR A 120 12.86 0.83 8.18
CA TYR A 120 14.26 0.82 8.60
C TYR A 120 15.02 -0.26 7.85
N ASP A 121 16.24 0.05 7.43
CA ASP A 121 17.10 -0.89 6.70
C ASP A 121 17.24 -2.25 7.42
N ALA A 122 17.37 -2.23 8.75
CA ALA A 122 17.46 -3.43 9.56
C ALA A 122 16.16 -4.26 9.53
N ASP A 123 14.99 -3.61 9.63
CA ASP A 123 13.69 -4.28 9.61
C ASP A 123 13.36 -4.82 8.21
N VAL A 124 13.74 -4.09 7.16
CA VAL A 124 13.61 -4.53 5.76
C VAL A 124 14.49 -5.74 5.48
N LEU A 125 15.76 -5.72 5.89
CA LEU A 125 16.66 -6.86 5.72
C LEU A 125 16.16 -8.09 6.49
N ALA A 126 15.73 -7.92 7.74
CA ALA A 126 15.14 -9.00 8.52
C ALA A 126 13.88 -9.60 7.83
N ALA A 127 13.04 -8.75 7.24
CA ALA A 127 11.89 -9.21 6.46
C ALA A 127 12.28 -10.02 5.21
N PHE A 128 13.32 -9.60 4.48
CA PHE A 128 13.85 -10.38 3.35
C PHE A 128 14.38 -11.74 3.80
N GLU A 129 15.23 -11.77 4.83
CA GLU A 129 15.81 -13.01 5.36
C GLU A 129 14.73 -13.99 5.82
N GLU A 130 13.73 -13.50 6.56
CA GLU A 130 12.64 -14.32 7.04
C GLU A 130 11.76 -14.83 5.90
N ALA A 131 11.49 -14.02 4.88
CA ALA A 131 10.72 -14.45 3.73
C ALA A 131 11.44 -15.54 2.92
N ILE A 132 12.76 -15.40 2.75
CA ILE A 132 13.60 -16.43 2.12
C ILE A 132 13.55 -17.72 2.94
N TYR A 133 13.71 -17.62 4.25
CA TYR A 133 13.66 -18.77 5.16
C TYR A 133 12.31 -19.49 5.13
N ASP A 134 11.21 -18.73 5.11
CA ASP A 134 9.84 -19.23 5.07
C ASP A 134 9.51 -19.97 3.76
N GLY A 135 10.29 -19.71 2.71
CA GLY A 135 10.17 -20.37 1.41
C GLY A 135 9.14 -19.73 0.49
N VAL A 136 9.04 -18.39 0.48
CA VAL A 136 8.22 -17.66 -0.49
C VAL A 136 8.71 -17.90 -1.93
N ASP A 137 7.81 -17.81 -2.90
CA ASP A 137 8.17 -17.99 -4.32
C ASP A 137 8.46 -16.66 -5.04
N VAL A 138 7.74 -15.60 -4.64
CA VAL A 138 7.81 -14.26 -5.23
C VAL A 138 7.69 -13.24 -4.11
N LEU A 139 8.52 -12.21 -4.17
CA LEU A 139 8.47 -11.04 -3.29
C LEU A 139 7.95 -9.83 -4.07
N CYS A 140 6.89 -9.21 -3.54
CA CYS A 140 6.34 -7.95 -4.02
C CYS A 140 6.68 -6.87 -3.00
N VAL A 141 7.57 -5.95 -3.36
CA VAL A 141 8.15 -4.96 -2.47
C VAL A 141 7.86 -3.56 -3.01
N SER A 142 6.68 -3.03 -2.66
CA SER A 142 6.27 -1.66 -3.01
C SER A 142 6.92 -0.63 -2.08
N LEU A 143 8.22 -0.73 -1.87
CA LEU A 143 9.03 0.10 -0.98
C LEU A 143 10.34 0.46 -1.71
N GLY A 144 10.99 1.52 -1.29
CA GLY A 144 12.26 1.94 -1.84
C GLY A 144 12.78 3.20 -1.17
N LYS A 145 14.03 3.53 -1.45
CA LYS A 145 14.70 4.77 -1.06
C LYS A 145 15.59 5.25 -2.21
N ASP A 146 16.15 6.44 -2.07
CA ASP A 146 17.09 6.98 -3.05
C ASP A 146 18.22 5.99 -3.31
N PRO A 147 18.55 5.73 -4.59
CA PRO A 147 19.51 4.70 -4.94
C PRO A 147 20.91 5.10 -4.44
N VAL A 148 21.53 4.17 -3.72
CA VAL A 148 22.95 4.23 -3.34
C VAL A 148 23.68 3.04 -3.97
N GLU A 149 24.98 2.93 -3.73
CA GLU A 149 25.77 1.78 -4.15
C GLU A 149 25.14 0.46 -3.63
N TYR A 150 25.12 -0.59 -4.45
CA TYR A 150 24.33 -1.80 -4.22
C TYR A 150 24.63 -2.49 -2.89
N PHE A 151 25.89 -2.52 -2.44
CA PHE A 151 26.28 -3.12 -1.15
C PHE A 151 26.05 -2.20 0.05
N ARG A 152 25.47 -1.03 -0.18
CA ARG A 152 25.01 -0.09 0.86
C ARG A 152 23.50 0.12 0.85
N ASP A 153 22.79 -0.54 -0.06
CA ASP A 153 21.35 -0.50 -0.17
C ASP A 153 20.74 -1.80 0.36
N SER A 154 19.98 -1.68 1.45
CA SER A 154 19.28 -2.78 2.13
C SER A 154 18.31 -3.52 1.19
N PHE A 155 17.61 -2.79 0.31
CA PHE A 155 16.71 -3.39 -0.67
C PHE A 155 17.48 -4.20 -1.70
N SER A 156 18.56 -3.64 -2.23
CA SER A 156 19.45 -4.31 -3.19
C SER A 156 20.08 -5.57 -2.60
N ILE A 157 20.62 -5.50 -1.38
CA ILE A 157 21.20 -6.66 -0.67
C ILE A 157 20.13 -7.73 -0.42
N GLY A 158 19.00 -7.38 0.21
CA GLY A 158 17.93 -8.33 0.51
C GLY A 158 17.41 -9.02 -0.75
N ALA A 159 17.20 -8.25 -1.81
CA ALA A 159 16.77 -8.78 -3.10
C ALA A 159 17.81 -9.68 -3.76
N PHE A 160 19.11 -9.37 -3.65
CA PHE A 160 20.18 -10.21 -4.18
C PHE A 160 20.15 -11.60 -3.53
N HIS A 161 20.00 -11.64 -2.20
CA HIS A 161 19.88 -12.89 -1.45
C HIS A 161 18.63 -13.68 -1.83
N ALA A 162 17.50 -13.00 -2.06
CA ALA A 162 16.27 -13.65 -2.52
C ALA A 162 16.45 -14.28 -3.92
N VAL A 163 16.98 -13.52 -4.88
CA VAL A 163 17.21 -13.99 -6.25
C VAL A 163 18.22 -15.15 -6.29
N LYS A 164 19.25 -15.10 -5.46
CA LYS A 164 20.21 -16.21 -5.29
C LYS A 164 19.54 -17.51 -4.80
N ASN A 165 18.44 -17.40 -4.04
CA ASN A 165 17.63 -18.53 -3.58
C ASN A 165 16.47 -18.86 -4.55
N GLY A 166 16.47 -18.32 -5.76
CA GLY A 166 15.45 -18.61 -6.78
C GLY A 166 14.13 -17.87 -6.59
N ILE A 167 14.10 -16.82 -5.77
CA ILE A 167 12.91 -16.01 -5.49
C ILE A 167 12.91 -14.77 -6.38
N VAL A 168 11.84 -14.57 -7.14
CA VAL A 168 11.68 -13.38 -7.98
C VAL A 168 11.28 -12.18 -7.12
N VAL A 169 11.93 -11.04 -7.32
CA VAL A 169 11.65 -9.79 -6.59
C VAL A 169 11.14 -8.73 -7.55
N ALA A 170 9.95 -8.21 -7.28
CA ALA A 170 9.37 -7.07 -7.98
C ALA A 170 9.26 -5.86 -7.05
N CYS A 171 9.80 -4.72 -7.50
CA CYS A 171 9.83 -3.47 -6.74
C CYS A 171 9.22 -2.31 -7.52
N SER A 172 8.72 -1.28 -6.83
CA SER A 172 8.28 -0.05 -7.48
C SER A 172 9.46 0.83 -7.91
N ALA A 173 9.29 1.59 -9.00
CA ALA A 173 10.30 2.55 -9.47
C ALA A 173 10.37 3.85 -8.64
N GLY A 174 9.45 4.04 -7.68
CA GLY A 174 9.30 5.28 -6.93
C GLY A 174 8.31 6.27 -7.58
N ASN A 175 7.95 7.32 -6.83
CA ASN A 175 6.93 8.31 -7.22
C ASN A 175 7.52 9.72 -7.42
N SER A 176 8.85 9.85 -7.50
CA SER A 176 9.57 11.13 -7.52
C SER A 176 9.78 11.70 -8.93
N GLY A 177 9.12 11.14 -9.95
CA GLY A 177 9.19 11.66 -11.32
C GLY A 177 8.56 13.07 -11.45
N PRO A 178 8.62 13.67 -12.65
CA PRO A 178 8.99 13.08 -13.94
C PRO A 178 10.45 13.29 -14.36
N ASP A 179 11.27 13.95 -13.53
CA ASP A 179 12.65 14.29 -13.90
C ASP A 179 13.54 13.04 -14.07
N LEU A 180 14.58 13.19 -14.90
CA LEU A 180 15.56 12.12 -15.13
C LEU A 180 16.31 11.76 -13.83
N GLY A 181 16.61 10.48 -13.66
CA GLY A 181 17.39 10.00 -12.50
C GLY A 181 16.62 9.88 -11.19
N THR A 182 15.29 9.91 -11.23
CA THR A 182 14.41 9.82 -10.04
C THR A 182 13.97 8.39 -9.68
N VAL A 183 14.41 7.39 -10.46
CA VAL A 183 14.06 5.97 -10.26
C VAL A 183 14.79 5.38 -9.05
N MET A 184 14.04 4.67 -8.21
CA MET A 184 14.53 3.86 -7.09
C MET A 184 14.63 2.38 -7.50
N ASN A 185 15.22 1.53 -6.63
CA ASN A 185 15.33 0.08 -6.84
C ASN A 185 16.02 -0.28 -8.18
N VAL A 186 17.21 0.26 -8.41
CA VAL A 186 17.96 0.18 -9.69
C VAL A 186 18.85 -1.07 -9.82
N SER A 187 18.66 -2.06 -8.94
CA SER A 187 19.44 -3.30 -8.96
C SER A 187 19.12 -4.15 -10.19
N PRO A 188 20.12 -4.70 -10.90
CA PRO A 188 19.89 -5.46 -12.14
C PRO A 188 19.18 -6.80 -11.91
N TRP A 189 19.11 -7.28 -10.67
CA TRP A 189 18.44 -8.54 -10.30
C TRP A 189 16.98 -8.34 -9.87
N VAL A 190 16.46 -7.11 -9.79
CA VAL A 190 15.05 -6.86 -9.46
C VAL A 190 14.24 -6.45 -10.69
N ILE A 191 12.95 -6.76 -10.66
CA ILE A 191 12.00 -6.24 -11.65
C ILE A 191 11.49 -4.90 -11.12
N THR A 192 11.98 -3.80 -11.69
CA THR A 192 11.58 -2.44 -11.33
C THR A 192 10.38 -1.99 -12.17
N VAL A 193 9.27 -1.68 -11.50
CA VAL A 193 7.97 -1.43 -12.14
C VAL A 193 7.59 0.05 -12.08
N GLY A 194 7.44 0.68 -13.25
CA GLY A 194 6.89 2.02 -13.38
C GLY A 194 5.35 2.05 -13.34
N ALA A 195 4.77 3.19 -12.99
CA ALA A 195 3.33 3.39 -12.99
C ALA A 195 2.83 3.95 -14.33
N GLY A 196 1.70 3.45 -14.81
CA GLY A 196 1.02 3.94 -16.01
C GLY A 196 -0.48 4.13 -15.76
N THR A 197 -1.15 4.82 -16.67
CA THR A 197 -2.60 5.07 -16.59
C THR A 197 -3.40 3.94 -17.23
N LEU A 198 -4.66 3.81 -16.82
CA LEU A 198 -5.65 2.93 -17.43
C LEU A 198 -6.64 3.77 -18.24
N GLY A 199 -7.38 3.15 -19.16
CA GLY A 199 -8.45 3.83 -19.90
C GLY A 199 -9.70 4.19 -19.07
N ARG A 200 -9.65 4.06 -17.74
CA ARG A 200 -10.74 4.40 -16.81
C ARG A 200 -10.35 5.62 -16.00
N GLU A 201 -11.24 6.60 -15.95
CA GLU A 201 -11.10 7.83 -15.17
C GLU A 201 -12.24 7.97 -14.15
N PHE A 202 -11.98 8.68 -13.05
CA PHE A 202 -12.99 9.04 -12.05
C PHE A 202 -13.20 10.54 -12.08
N GLU A 203 -14.35 10.94 -12.60
CA GLU A 203 -14.67 12.33 -12.88
C GLU A 203 -15.49 12.94 -11.75
N ALA A 204 -15.22 14.20 -11.45
CA ALA A 204 -16.02 15.03 -10.56
C ALA A 204 -16.37 16.31 -11.30
N SER A 205 -17.54 16.31 -11.95
CA SER A 205 -18.03 17.46 -12.70
C SER A 205 -18.58 18.53 -11.75
N ILE A 206 -18.31 19.79 -12.09
CA ILE A 206 -18.80 20.96 -11.38
C ILE A 206 -19.66 21.76 -12.36
N GLU A 207 -20.83 22.18 -11.88
CA GLU A 207 -21.75 23.08 -12.56
C GLU A 207 -21.75 24.41 -11.81
N LEU A 208 -21.46 25.51 -12.52
CA LEU A 208 -21.42 26.85 -11.97
C LEU A 208 -22.45 27.73 -12.68
N GLU A 209 -23.37 28.28 -11.89
CA GLU A 209 -24.27 29.35 -12.32
C GLU A 209 -23.57 30.70 -12.09
N LEU A 210 -23.61 31.58 -13.09
CA LEU A 210 -23.04 32.93 -13.00
C LEU A 210 -24.14 33.96 -13.17
N GLU A 211 -24.31 34.85 -12.19
CA GLU A 211 -25.31 35.95 -12.26
C GLU A 211 -25.13 36.86 -13.49
N THR A 212 -23.94 36.86 -14.09
CA THR A 212 -23.58 37.71 -15.24
C THR A 212 -23.84 37.05 -16.59
N ARG A 213 -24.32 35.80 -16.61
CA ARG A 213 -24.54 35.01 -17.83
C ARG A 213 -25.85 34.21 -17.74
N ASN A 214 -26.42 33.90 -18.91
CA ASN A 214 -27.64 33.10 -19.03
C ASN A 214 -27.36 31.61 -19.27
N ASP A 215 -26.10 31.20 -19.27
CA ASP A 215 -25.65 29.82 -19.50
C ASP A 215 -24.81 29.29 -18.33
N ASP A 216 -25.10 28.06 -17.91
CA ASP A 216 -24.35 27.35 -16.89
C ASP A 216 -22.98 26.89 -17.43
N LEU A 217 -21.94 27.06 -16.61
CA LEU A 217 -20.61 26.58 -16.93
C LEU A 217 -20.40 25.18 -16.35
N TYR A 218 -19.99 24.25 -17.23
CA TYR A 218 -19.66 22.89 -16.84
C TYR A 218 -18.15 22.65 -16.91
N PHE A 219 -17.58 22.26 -15.77
CA PHE A 219 -16.17 21.89 -15.66
C PHE A 219 -16.05 20.41 -15.32
N LYS A 220 -15.20 19.70 -16.06
CA LYS A 220 -14.85 18.32 -15.76
C LYS A 220 -13.59 18.30 -14.89
N GLY A 221 -13.77 18.02 -13.60
CA GLY A 221 -12.68 17.77 -12.66
C GLY A 221 -12.36 16.29 -12.51
N LEU A 222 -11.29 15.99 -11.80
CA LEU A 222 -10.89 14.63 -11.42
C LEU A 222 -10.84 14.54 -9.89
N SER A 223 -11.65 13.66 -9.30
CA SER A 223 -11.66 13.43 -7.86
C SER A 223 -12.31 12.08 -7.56
N LEU A 224 -11.95 11.50 -6.42
CA LEU A 224 -12.59 10.33 -5.83
C LEU A 224 -13.22 10.71 -4.47
N SER A 225 -14.12 11.70 -4.49
CA SER A 225 -14.78 12.23 -3.30
C SER A 225 -16.22 11.77 -3.19
N LYS A 226 -16.79 11.82 -1.98
CA LYS A 226 -18.24 11.68 -1.81
C LYS A 226 -18.92 12.86 -2.51
N PRO A 227 -20.08 12.65 -3.15
CA PRO A 227 -20.89 13.75 -3.63
C PRO A 227 -21.31 14.65 -2.46
N LEU A 228 -21.63 15.91 -2.77
CA LEU A 228 -22.20 16.84 -1.78
C LEU A 228 -23.50 16.25 -1.21
N PRO A 229 -23.84 16.55 0.06
CA PRO A 229 -24.99 15.93 0.74
C PRO A 229 -26.32 16.18 0.04
N GLU A 230 -26.44 17.34 -0.60
CA GLU A 230 -27.64 17.76 -1.32
C GLU A 230 -27.25 18.19 -2.74
N ARG A 231 -28.09 17.86 -3.71
CA ARG A 231 -27.92 18.31 -5.09
C ARG A 231 -28.53 19.70 -5.25
N LYS A 232 -27.83 20.71 -4.72
CA LYS A 232 -28.18 22.13 -4.82
C LYS A 232 -26.95 22.98 -5.12
N PHE A 233 -27.17 24.22 -5.55
CA PHE A 233 -26.12 25.21 -5.64
C PHE A 233 -25.69 25.69 -4.25
N TYR A 234 -24.40 25.93 -4.11
CA TYR A 234 -23.76 26.48 -2.91
C TYR A 234 -23.00 27.73 -3.31
N ASP A 235 -23.00 28.75 -2.43
CA ASP A 235 -22.25 29.97 -2.66
C ASP A 235 -20.74 29.67 -2.78
N LEU A 236 -20.12 30.21 -3.82
CA LEU A 236 -18.69 30.05 -4.08
C LEU A 236 -17.93 31.30 -3.64
N ILE A 237 -16.85 31.11 -2.89
CA ILE A 237 -15.92 32.19 -2.52
C ILE A 237 -14.50 31.79 -2.90
N ALA A 238 -13.77 32.72 -3.53
CA ALA A 238 -12.34 32.54 -3.76
C ALA A 238 -11.59 32.64 -2.43
N GLY A 239 -10.61 31.76 -2.18
CA GLY A 239 -9.84 31.77 -0.93
C GLY A 239 -9.21 33.14 -0.62
N ALA A 240 -8.75 33.86 -1.64
CA ALA A 240 -8.20 35.22 -1.51
C ALA A 240 -9.23 36.25 -0.98
N HIS A 241 -10.53 36.00 -1.15
CA HIS A 241 -11.62 36.85 -0.64
C HIS A 241 -12.23 36.32 0.66
N ALA A 242 -11.92 35.08 1.05
CA ALA A 242 -12.38 34.46 2.29
C ALA A 242 -11.54 34.88 3.51
N ARG A 243 -11.18 36.16 3.60
CA ARG A 243 -10.39 36.70 4.71
C ARG A 243 -11.28 37.15 5.87
N ALA A 244 -10.82 36.92 7.09
CA ALA A 244 -11.42 37.57 8.26
C ALA A 244 -11.27 39.10 8.11
N ALA A 245 -12.22 39.87 8.66
CA ALA A 245 -12.26 41.33 8.51
C ALA A 245 -10.97 42.07 8.93
N TYR A 246 -10.09 41.40 9.69
CA TYR A 246 -8.86 41.95 10.24
C TYR A 246 -7.57 41.31 9.69
N ALA A 247 -7.66 40.41 8.70
CA ALA A 247 -6.49 39.78 8.11
C ALA A 247 -5.89 40.65 6.98
N SER A 248 -4.57 40.83 7.00
CA SER A 248 -3.79 41.52 5.97
C SER A 248 -3.71 40.65 4.71
N PRO A 249 -3.58 41.23 3.50
CA PRO A 249 -3.27 40.48 2.28
C PRO A 249 -1.99 39.62 2.36
N ASP A 250 -1.09 39.90 3.31
CA ASP A 250 0.17 39.18 3.50
C ASP A 250 0.05 37.97 4.44
N ASP A 251 -1.13 37.70 5.02
CA ASP A 251 -1.35 36.60 5.97
C ASP A 251 -1.71 35.26 5.29
N SER A 252 -1.58 35.16 3.95
CA SER A 252 -1.91 33.98 3.12
C SER A 252 -0.70 33.19 2.65
#